data_AF-A0A937WZV5-F1
#
_entry.id   AF-A0A937WZV5-F1
#
_cell.length_a   1.000
_cell.length_b   1.000
_cell.length_c   1.000
_cell.angle_alpha   90.00
_cell.angle_beta   90.00
_cell.angle_gamma   90.00
#
_symmetry.space_group_name_H-M   'P 1'
#
loop_
_entity.id
_entity.type
_entity.pdbx_description
1 polymer ?
#
loop_
_entity_poly.entity_id
_entity_poly.type
_entity_poly.pdbx_seq_one_letter_code
_entity_poly.pdbx_strand_id
1 'polypeptide(L)' 'MISVSISPDTDMEFCPIPPGTFRIGSPDTEPGRYPDEGPQHEVTLSSGFYLARTPVTQHQWAALMGSRPWD' A
#
# COMPACT_ATOMS: atom_id res chain seq x y z
N MET A 1 -6.91 8.07 11.65
CA MET A 1 -6.08 8.45 10.48
C MET A 1 -5.13 9.53 10.93
N ILE A 2 -3.93 9.56 10.37
CA ILE A 2 -2.95 10.63 10.63
C ILE A 2 -2.61 11.31 9.30
N SER A 3 -2.31 12.60 9.33
CA SER A 3 -1.76 13.33 8.18
C SER A 3 -0.27 13.55 8.40
N VAL A 4 0.53 13.25 7.39
CA VAL A 4 1.99 13.41 7.43
C VAL A 4 2.41 14.19 6.18
N SER A 5 3.29 15.18 6.36
CA SER A 5 3.89 15.95 5.27
C SER A 5 5.41 15.81 5.38
N ILE A 6 6.06 15.46 4.27
CA ILE A 6 7.53 15.24 4.23
C ILE A 6 8.23 16.51 3.71
N SER A 7 7.57 17.25 2.84
CA SER A 7 7.93 18.56 2.32
C SER A 7 6.66 19.40 2.10
N PRO A 8 6.77 20.70 1.76
CA PRO A 8 5.62 21.48 1.29
C PRO A 8 4.88 20.74 0.17
N ASP A 9 3.54 20.83 0.17
CA ASP A 9 2.64 20.26 -0.83
C ASP A 9 2.68 18.71 -0.95
N THR A 10 3.08 18.01 0.13
CA THR A 10 3.12 16.53 0.18
C THR A 10 2.27 15.94 1.29
N ASP A 11 1.18 16.59 1.66
CA ASP A 11 0.26 16.04 2.66
C ASP A 11 -0.29 14.68 2.23
N MET A 12 -0.17 13.71 3.12
CA MET A 12 -0.60 12.33 2.92
C MET A 12 -1.41 11.84 4.11
N GLU A 13 -2.57 11.25 3.84
CA GLU A 13 -3.37 10.57 4.86
C GLU A 13 -2.94 9.12 5.01
N PHE A 14 -2.74 8.68 6.25
CA PHE A 14 -2.41 7.30 6.59
C PHE A 14 -3.49 6.67 7.49
N CYS A 15 -3.86 5.44 7.14
CA CYS A 15 -4.76 4.60 7.90
C CYS A 15 -3.98 3.68 8.84
N PRO A 16 -4.34 3.60 10.13
CA PRO A 16 -3.76 2.60 11.02
C PRO A 16 -4.28 1.21 10.64
N ILE A 17 -3.36 0.27 10.45
CA ILE A 17 -3.65 -1.15 10.23
C ILE A 17 -3.28 -1.89 11.52
N PRO A 18 -4.25 -2.52 12.21
CA PRO A 18 -3.97 -3.25 13.44
C PRO A 18 -3.17 -4.54 13.15
N PRO A 19 -2.46 -5.08 14.15
CA PRO A 19 -1.92 -6.45 14.05
C PRO A 19 -3.06 -7.44 13.82
N GLY A 20 -2.76 -8.55 13.15
CA GLY A 20 -3.76 -9.56 12.84
C GLY A 20 -3.23 -10.68 11.96
N THR A 21 -4.05 -11.72 11.82
CA THR A 21 -3.81 -12.86 10.93
C THR A 21 -4.83 -12.82 9.80
N PHE A 22 -4.36 -13.00 8.58
CA PHE A 22 -5.21 -13.05 7.39
C PHE A 22 -4.65 -14.06 6.39
N ARG A 23 -5.48 -14.46 5.43
CA ARG A 23 -5.09 -15.35 4.34
C ARG A 23 -4.70 -14.53 3.12
N ILE A 24 -3.50 -14.73 2.61
CA ILE A 24 -2.99 -14.09 1.39
C ILE A 24 -2.97 -15.08 0.22
N GLY A 25 -3.07 -14.57 -1.01
CA GLY A 25 -3.10 -15.34 -2.26
C GLY A 25 -4.51 -15.60 -2.78
N SER A 26 -4.62 -16.12 -4.02
CA SER A 26 -5.89 -16.44 -4.68
C SER A 26 -6.26 -17.93 -4.54
N PRO A 27 -7.54 -18.31 -4.41
CA PRO A 27 -7.97 -19.70 -4.56
C PRO A 27 -7.60 -20.28 -5.93
N ASP A 28 -7.33 -21.57 -6.00
CA ASP A 28 -6.99 -22.24 -7.27
C ASP A 28 -8.07 -22.13 -8.34
N THR A 29 -9.33 -21.89 -7.92
CA THR A 29 -10.50 -21.78 -8.80
C THR A 29 -10.86 -20.33 -9.16
N GLU A 30 -10.10 -19.33 -8.71
CA GLU A 30 -10.41 -17.93 -9.02
C GLU A 30 -10.16 -17.61 -10.51
N PRO A 31 -11.18 -17.14 -11.25
CA PRO A 31 -11.00 -16.76 -12.65
C PRO A 31 -9.99 -15.62 -12.79
N GLY A 32 -8.99 -15.82 -13.65
CA GLY A 32 -7.99 -14.79 -13.95
C GLY A 32 -6.76 -14.79 -13.04
N ARG A 33 -6.66 -15.70 -12.06
CA ARG A 33 -5.45 -15.84 -11.25
C ARG A 33 -4.23 -16.15 -12.13
N TYR A 34 -3.09 -15.60 -11.73
CA TYR A 34 -1.80 -16.01 -12.23
C TYR A 34 -1.25 -17.22 -11.46
N PRO A 35 -0.34 -18.02 -12.06
CA PRO A 35 0.23 -19.20 -11.41
C PRO A 35 1.00 -18.91 -10.11
N ASP A 36 1.47 -17.67 -9.92
CA ASP A 36 2.29 -17.22 -8.79
C ASP A 36 1.47 -16.57 -7.66
N GLU A 37 0.14 -16.50 -7.77
CA GLU A 37 -0.74 -15.97 -6.72
C GLU A 37 -1.06 -16.97 -5.60
N GLY A 38 -0.53 -18.19 -5.67
CA GLY A 38 -0.81 -19.27 -4.71
C GLY A 38 0.45 -20.02 -4.23
N PRO A 39 0.26 -21.00 -3.32
CA PRO A 39 -1.00 -21.34 -2.66
C PRO A 39 -1.41 -20.28 -1.64
N GLN A 40 -2.70 -20.24 -1.32
CA GLN A 40 -3.17 -19.41 -0.21
C GLN A 40 -2.53 -19.87 1.10
N HIS A 41 -2.05 -18.93 1.91
CA HIS A 41 -1.46 -19.23 3.21
C HIS A 41 -1.77 -18.13 4.24
N GLU A 42 -1.68 -18.47 5.52
CA GLU A 42 -1.90 -17.51 6.60
C GLU A 42 -0.64 -16.66 6.84
N VAL A 43 -0.84 -15.35 6.95
CA VAL A 43 0.18 -14.39 7.32
C VAL A 43 -0.26 -13.70 8.61
N THR A 44 0.65 -13.62 9.57
CA THR A 44 0.43 -12.91 10.84
C THR A 44 1.32 -11.68 10.90
N LEU A 45 0.71 -10.50 11.00
CA LEU A 45 1.39 -9.25 11.32
C LEU A 45 1.35 -9.07 12.84
N SER A 46 2.51 -9.24 13.48
CA SER A 46 2.65 -9.20 14.94
C SER A 46 2.54 -7.79 15.53
N SER A 47 2.59 -6.76 14.69
CA SER A 47 2.49 -5.36 15.08
C SER A 47 1.69 -4.58 14.05
N GLY A 48 0.96 -3.57 14.53
CA GLY A 48 0.26 -2.64 13.65
C GLY A 48 1.23 -1.71 12.93
N PHE A 49 0.78 -1.15 11.81
CA PHE A 49 1.54 -0.19 11.01
C PHE A 49 0.58 0.81 10.35
N TYR A 50 1.13 1.85 9.71
CA TYR A 50 0.34 2.81 8.98
C TYR A 50 0.52 2.60 7.47
N LEU A 51 -0.58 2.64 6.73
CA LEU A 51 -0.56 2.56 5.27
C LEU A 51 -1.19 3.81 4.67
N ALA A 52 -0.58 4.36 3.61
CA ALA A 52 -1.13 5.50 2.90
C ALA A 52 -2.52 5.17 2.36
N ARG A 53 -3.47 6.09 2.52
CA ARG A 53 -4.87 5.90 2.09
C ARG A 53 -5.01 5.80 0.57
N THR A 54 -4.13 6.48 -0.16
CA THR A 54 -4.07 6.49 -1.62
C THR A 54 -2.66 6.14 -2.11
N PRO A 55 -2.50 5.69 -3.36
CA PRO A 55 -1.20 5.71 -4.01
C PRO A 55 -0.57 7.11 -3.96
N VAL A 56 0.75 7.18 -3.99
CA VAL A 56 1.48 8.45 -4.14
C VAL A 56 1.03 9.10 -5.45
N THR A 57 0.55 10.33 -5.36
CA THR A 57 0.11 11.09 -6.53
C THR A 57 1.31 11.66 -7.30
N GLN A 58 1.13 11.89 -8.59
CA GLN A 58 2.13 12.57 -9.42
C GLN A 58 2.51 13.95 -8.86
N HIS A 59 1.53 14.67 -8.30
CA HIS A 59 1.78 15.96 -7.66
C HIS A 59 2.72 15.83 -6.46
N GLN A 60 2.44 14.89 -5.54
CA GLN A 60 3.30 14.60 -4.39
C GLN A 60 4.71 14.16 -4.82
N TRP A 61 4.81 13.30 -5.85
CA TRP A 61 6.11 12.87 -6.38
C TRP A 61 6.90 14.06 -6.94
N ALA A 62 6.28 14.89 -7.79
CA ALA A 62 6.95 16.02 -8.40
C ALA A 62 7.37 17.08 -7.36
N ALA A 63 6.53 17.31 -6.34
CA ALA A 63 6.82 18.22 -5.24
C ALA A 63 8.04 17.78 -4.43
N LEU A 64 8.18 16.48 -4.15
CA LEU A 64 9.31 15.95 -3.37
C LEU A 64 10.58 15.75 -4.21
N MET A 65 10.44 15.14 -5.39
CA MET A 65 11.58 14.65 -6.19
C MET A 65 12.05 15.66 -7.23
N GLY A 66 11.26 16.68 -7.55
CA GLY A 66 11.58 17.65 -8.61
C GLY A 66 11.63 17.03 -10.02
N SER A 67 11.12 15.81 -10.19
CA SER A 67 11.14 15.06 -11.45
C SER A 67 9.77 14.52 -11.82
N ARG A 68 9.60 14.17 -13.09
CA ARG A 68 8.38 13.62 -13.66
C ARG A 68 8.74 12.46 -14.60
N PRO A 69 9.02 11.26 -14.08
CA PRO A 69 9.50 10.13 -14.88
C PRO A 69 8.47 9.57 -15.89
N TRP A 70 7.24 10.09 -15.85
CA TRP A 70 6.17 9.77 -16.79
C TRP A 70 6.07 10.76 -17.96
N ASP A 71 6.78 11.88 -17.90
CA ASP A 71 6.98 12.80 -19.03
C ASP A 71 8.16 12.30 -19.89
#